data_AF-A0A930FQ22-F1
#
_entry.id   AF-A0A930FQ22-F1
#
_cell.length_a   1.000
_cell.length_b   1.000
_cell.length_c   1.000
_cell.angle_alpha   90.00
_cell.angle_beta   90.00
_cell.angle_gamma   90.00
#
_symmetry.space_group_name_H-M   'P 1'
#
loop_
_entity.id
_entity.type
_entity.pdbx_description
1 polymer ?
#
loop_
_entity_poly.entity_id
_entity_poly.type
_entity_poly.pdbx_seq_one_letter_code
_entity_poly.pdbx_strand_id
1 'polypeptide(L)'
;MVDLVICIIYIVTGGIWICKNIKLDSIVSPTNWRIMFIKLLMLFMIPLALYIFFYFSMNNKLRVFLGISVLLVNEILSYFLLLEIKKNIIRYCKSEMKEDVIEKLRKKELRFYLGMACSGTIIFMGVLIYFLPI
;
A
#
# COMPACT_ATOMS: atom_id res chain seq x y z
N MET A 1 -7.08 14.81 24.02
CA MET A 1 -8.37 14.68 23.30
C MET A 1 -8.19 14.63 21.78
N VAL A 2 -7.30 15.43 21.20
CA VAL A 2 -7.04 15.47 19.75
C VAL A 2 -6.53 14.12 19.20
N ASP A 3 -5.63 13.43 19.92
CA ASP A 3 -5.05 12.15 19.45
C ASP A 3 -6.09 11.04 19.29
N LEU A 4 -7.03 10.96 20.23
CA LEU A 4 -8.09 9.95 20.22
C LEU A 4 -9.08 10.19 19.08
N VAL A 5 -9.36 11.46 18.75
CA VAL A 5 -10.18 11.84 17.59
C VAL A 5 -9.49 11.45 16.28
N ILE A 6 -8.18 11.68 16.16
CA ILE A 6 -7.40 11.28 14.97
C ILE A 6 -7.43 9.76 14.79
N CYS A 7 -7.25 8.99 15.88
CA CYS A 7 -7.33 7.53 15.82
C CYS A 7 -8.71 7.04 15.35
N ILE A 8 -9.80 7.62 15.84
CA ILE A 8 -11.16 7.25 15.41
C ILE A 8 -11.35 7.57 13.92
N ILE A 9 -10.94 8.77 13.48
CA ILE A 9 -11.03 9.16 12.06
C ILE A 9 -10.25 8.18 11.19
N TYR A 10 -9.04 7.78 11.61
CA TYR A 10 -8.21 6.82 10.90
C TYR A 10 -8.89 5.46 10.76
N ILE A 11 -9.46 4.92 11.85
CA ILE A 11 -10.13 3.62 11.84
C ILE A 11 -11.38 3.66 10.95
N VAL A 12 -12.19 4.72 11.04
CA VAL A 12 -13.42 4.87 10.25
C VAL A 12 -13.10 5.03 8.77
N THR A 13 -12.17 5.92 8.42
CA THR A 13 -11.77 6.13 7.02
C THR A 13 -11.09 4.89 6.43
N GLY A 14 -10.25 4.22 7.21
CA GLY A 14 -9.63 2.95 6.85
C GLY A 14 -10.64 1.83 6.62
N GLY A 15 -11.62 1.67 7.51
CA GLY A 15 -12.69 0.70 7.38
C GLY A 15 -13.53 0.91 6.11
N ILE A 16 -13.91 2.16 5.83
CA ILE A 16 -14.62 2.53 4.58
C ILE A 16 -13.78 2.17 3.36
N TRP A 17 -12.47 2.45 3.39
CA TRP A 17 -11.57 2.15 2.28
C TRP A 17 -11.41 0.64 2.03
N ILE A 18 -11.35 -0.17 3.09
CA ILE A 18 -11.26 -1.64 3.02
C ILE A 18 -12.46 -2.21 2.25
N CYS A 19 -13.68 -1.79 2.61
CA CYS A 19 -14.92 -2.29 2.02
C CYS A 19 -15.24 -1.67 0.64
N LYS A 20 -14.56 -0.59 0.24
CA LYS A 20 -14.85 0.10 -1.01
C LYS A 20 -14.50 -0.75 -2.23
N ASN A 21 -15.51 -0.92 -3.10
CA ASN A 21 -15.37 -1.58 -4.40
C ASN A 21 -14.29 -0.94 -5.26
N ILE A 22 -13.66 -1.77 -6.09
CA ILE A 22 -12.62 -1.32 -6.99
C ILE A 22 -13.29 -0.69 -8.20
N LYS A 23 -13.06 0.61 -8.38
CA LYS A 23 -13.48 1.33 -9.58
C LYS A 23 -12.29 1.48 -10.52
N LEU A 24 -12.44 0.98 -11.73
CA LEU A 24 -11.58 1.27 -12.86
C LEU A 24 -12.42 2.01 -13.90
N ASP A 25 -12.58 3.32 -13.71
CA ASP A 25 -13.33 4.21 -14.59
C ASP A 25 -14.81 3.79 -14.68
N SER A 26 -15.24 3.12 -15.75
CA SER A 26 -16.59 2.58 -15.94
C SER A 26 -16.82 1.19 -15.34
N ILE A 27 -15.75 0.47 -14.94
CA ILE A 27 -15.86 -0.88 -14.40
C ILE A 27 -15.81 -0.86 -12.89
N VAL A 28 -16.91 -1.30 -12.27
CA VAL A 28 -16.98 -1.55 -10.84
C VAL A 28 -16.82 -3.05 -10.63
N SER A 29 -15.70 -3.44 -10.01
CA SER A 29 -15.45 -4.82 -9.62
C SER A 29 -15.66 -4.96 -8.11
N PRO A 30 -16.43 -5.97 -7.65
CA PRO A 30 -16.67 -6.19 -6.23
C PRO A 30 -15.36 -6.53 -5.52
N THR A 31 -15.16 -6.00 -4.32
CA THR A 31 -13.95 -6.29 -3.53
C THR A 31 -13.97 -7.74 -3.06
N ASN A 32 -12.97 -8.53 -3.47
CA ASN A 32 -12.84 -9.91 -3.01
C ASN A 32 -12.26 -9.96 -1.58
N TRP A 33 -12.51 -11.04 -0.83
CA TRP A 33 -12.03 -11.18 0.55
C TRP A 33 -10.50 -11.08 0.67
N ARG A 34 -9.77 -11.60 -0.32
CA ARG A 34 -8.30 -11.45 -0.43
C ARG A 34 -7.85 -10.00 -0.52
N ILE A 35 -8.54 -9.19 -1.31
CA ILE A 35 -8.21 -7.75 -1.47
C ILE A 35 -8.51 -7.00 -0.17
N MET A 36 -9.62 -7.35 0.48
CA MET A 36 -10.01 -6.81 1.77
C MET A 36 -8.93 -7.09 2.84
N PHE A 37 -8.42 -8.32 2.87
CA PHE A 37 -7.34 -8.73 3.77
C PHE A 37 -6.02 -7.97 3.51
N ILE A 38 -5.62 -7.81 2.26
CA ILE A 38 -4.40 -7.05 1.91
C ILE A 38 -4.54 -5.57 2.31
N LYS A 39 -5.70 -4.95 2.05
CA LYS A 39 -5.98 -3.57 2.49
C LYS A 39 -5.92 -3.43 4.02
N LEU A 40 -6.43 -4.41 4.76
CA LEU A 40 -6.36 -4.43 6.22
C LEU A 40 -4.90 -4.47 6.70
N LEU A 41 -4.07 -5.32 6.11
CA LEU A 41 -2.64 -5.39 6.43
C LEU A 41 -1.92 -4.07 6.15
N MET A 42 -2.19 -3.42 5.01
CA MET A 42 -1.65 -2.09 4.71
C MET A 42 -2.10 -1.04 5.72
N LEU A 43 -3.37 -1.08 6.15
CA LEU A 43 -3.88 -0.16 7.17
C LEU A 43 -3.14 -0.34 8.51
N PHE A 44 -2.63 -1.53 8.81
CA PHE A 44 -1.84 -1.77 10.01
C PHE A 44 -0.39 -1.25 9.92
N MET A 45 0.14 -1.05 8.70
CA MET A 45 1.52 -0.58 8.50
C MET A 45 1.74 0.84 9.03
N ILE A 46 0.73 1.72 8.96
CA ILE A 46 0.86 3.11 9.42
C ILE A 46 0.97 3.19 10.95
N PRO A 47 0.07 2.57 11.76
CA PRO A 47 0.25 2.47 13.20
C PRO A 47 1.58 1.83 13.60
N LEU A 48 2.01 0.77 12.87
CA LEU A 48 3.27 0.10 13.14
C LEU A 48 4.48 1.01 12.90
N ALA A 49 4.47 1.79 11.80
CA ALA A 49 5.51 2.76 11.51
C ALA A 49 5.60 3.86 12.59
N LEU A 50 4.46 4.39 13.02
CA LEU A 50 4.40 5.37 14.11
C LEU A 50 4.91 4.79 15.43
N TYR A 51 4.50 3.56 15.77
CA TYR A 51 4.99 2.86 16.94
C TYR A 51 6.51 2.72 16.94
N ILE A 52 7.10 2.27 15.82
CA ILE A 52 8.55 2.15 15.68
C ILE A 52 9.24 3.50 15.86
N PHE A 53 8.67 4.56 15.27
CA PHE A 53 9.24 5.91 15.33
C PHE A 53 9.33 6.45 16.75
N PHE A 54 8.25 6.31 17.54
CA PHE A 54 8.20 6.81 18.92
C PHE A 54 8.91 5.89 19.92
N TYR A 55 8.71 4.58 19.83
CA TYR A 55 9.24 3.63 20.80
C TYR A 55 10.76 3.49 20.71
N PHE A 56 11.32 3.48 19.49
CA PHE A 56 12.77 3.37 19.27
C PHE A 56 13.46 4.72 19.09
N SER A 57 12.91 5.80 19.66
CA SER A 57 13.47 7.14 19.51
C SER A 57 14.91 7.27 20.01
N MET A 58 15.29 6.49 21.02
CA MET A 58 16.62 6.44 21.63
C MET A 58 17.61 5.54 20.88
N ASN A 59 17.14 4.67 19.98
CA ASN A 59 17.99 3.75 19.22
C ASN A 59 17.82 3.97 17.72
N ASN A 60 18.56 4.96 17.21
CA ASN A 60 18.47 5.41 15.81
C ASN A 60 18.72 4.28 14.80
N LYS A 61 19.69 3.39 15.05
CA LYS A 61 20.02 2.27 14.15
C LYS A 61 18.85 1.30 14.02
N LEU A 62 18.28 0.89 15.15
CA LEU A 62 17.15 -0.05 15.16
C LEU A 62 15.87 0.59 14.59
N ARG A 63 15.66 1.89 14.85
CA ARG A 63 14.55 2.66 14.27
C ARG A 63 14.62 2.71 12.74
N VAL A 64 15.80 2.98 12.18
CA VAL A 64 16.00 3.01 10.73
C VAL A 64 15.81 1.61 10.13
N PHE A 65 16.41 0.58 10.73
CA PHE A 65 16.27 -0.80 10.25
C PHE A 65 14.81 -1.29 10.22
N LEU A 66 14.07 -1.08 11.32
CA LEU A 66 12.66 -1.44 11.40
C LEU A 66 11.79 -0.58 10.48
N GLY A 67 12.09 0.72 10.35
CA GLY A 67 11.38 1.61 9.43
C GLY A 67 11.51 1.17 7.97
N ILE A 68 12.72 0.81 7.54
CA ILE A 68 12.98 0.25 6.20
C ILE A 68 12.21 -1.06 6.01
N SER A 69 12.18 -1.92 7.03
CA SER A 69 11.45 -3.19 6.99
C SER A 69 9.95 -2.98 6.79
N VAL A 70 9.35 -1.99 7.46
CA VAL A 70 7.93 -1.65 7.26
C VAL A 70 7.68 -1.13 5.85
N LEU A 71 8.56 -0.28 5.32
CA LEU A 71 8.43 0.22 3.95
C LEU A 71 8.49 -0.91 2.92
N LEU A 72 9.44 -1.85 3.06
CA LEU A 72 9.57 -3.02 2.20
C LEU A 72 8.31 -3.91 2.24
N VAL A 73 7.80 -4.20 3.44
CA VAL A 73 6.59 -5.01 3.59
C VAL A 73 5.38 -4.32 2.96
N ASN A 74 5.26 -3.00 3.13
CA ASN A 74 4.17 -2.22 2.54
C ASN A 74 4.24 -2.20 1.01
N GLU A 75 5.45 -2.16 0.43
CA GLU A 75 5.66 -2.22 -1.02
C GLU A 75 5.27 -3.59 -1.59
N ILE A 76 5.66 -4.68 -0.92
CA ILE A 76 5.25 -6.04 -1.26
C ILE A 76 3.73 -6.19 -1.21
N LEU A 77 3.08 -5.71 -0.14
CA LEU A 77 1.62 -5.72 0.01
C LEU A 77 0.92 -4.93 -1.10
N SER A 78 1.47 -3.77 -1.45
CA SER A 78 0.95 -2.92 -2.52
C SER A 78 1.02 -3.63 -3.88
N TYR A 79 2.14 -4.33 -4.16
CA TYR A 79 2.30 -5.13 -5.37
C TYR A 79 1.30 -6.28 -5.43
N PHE A 80 1.14 -7.03 -4.33
CA PHE A 80 0.13 -8.08 -4.23
C PHE A 80 -1.30 -7.56 -4.43
N LEU A 81 -1.62 -6.38 -3.88
CA LEU A 81 -2.91 -5.73 -4.09
C LEU A 81 -3.16 -5.46 -5.57
N LEU A 82 -2.15 -4.94 -6.30
CA LEU A 82 -2.28 -4.66 -7.72
C LEU A 82 -2.54 -5.93 -8.53
N LEU A 83 -1.83 -7.02 -8.24
CA LEU A 83 -2.04 -8.31 -8.90
C LEU A 83 -3.45 -8.85 -8.67
N GLU A 84 -3.94 -8.81 -7.44
CA GLU A 84 -5.28 -9.31 -7.10
C GLU A 84 -6.38 -8.42 -7.71
N ILE A 85 -6.19 -7.10 -7.72
CA ILE A 85 -7.06 -6.14 -8.42
C ILE A 85 -7.11 -6.45 -9.92
N LYS A 86 -5.96 -6.66 -10.57
CA LYS A 86 -5.84 -6.99 -11.99
C LYS A 86 -6.60 -8.26 -12.32
N LYS A 87 -6.37 -9.33 -11.54
CA LYS A 87 -7.06 -10.61 -11.69
C LYS A 87 -8.57 -10.46 -11.53
N ASN A 88 -9.01 -9.67 -10.55
CA ASN A 88 -10.42 -9.44 -10.30
C ASN A 88 -11.08 -8.66 -11.43
N ILE A 89 -10.46 -7.57 -11.92
CA ILE A 89 -10.99 -6.77 -13.03
C ILE A 89 -11.12 -7.61 -14.30
N ILE A 90 -10.10 -8.41 -14.64
CA ILE A 90 -10.13 -9.27 -15.83
C ILE A 90 -11.29 -10.29 -15.74
N ARG A 91 -11.57 -10.83 -14.55
CA ARG A 91 -12.67 -11.80 -14.33
C ARG A 91 -14.05 -11.18 -14.56
N TYR A 92 -14.24 -9.92 -14.20
CA TYR A 92 -15.52 -9.21 -14.33
C TYR A 92 -15.64 -8.42 -15.65
N CYS A 93 -14.59 -8.37 -16.46
CA CYS A 93 -14.58 -7.66 -17.73
C CYS A 93 -15.37 -8.43 -18.81
N LYS A 94 -16.28 -7.75 -19.50
CA LYS A 94 -16.97 -8.29 -20.68
C LYS A 94 -15.97 -8.47 -21.83
N SER A 95 -16.13 -9.52 -22.65
CA SER A 95 -15.12 -9.87 -23.66
C SER A 95 -14.88 -8.79 -24.71
N GLU A 96 -15.92 -8.02 -25.05
CA GLU A 96 -15.87 -6.93 -26.05
C GLU A 96 -15.03 -5.73 -25.60
N MET A 97 -14.85 -5.51 -24.29
CA MET A 97 -14.15 -4.35 -23.73
C MET A 97 -12.74 -4.71 -23.23
N LYS A 98 -12.26 -5.94 -23.48
CA LYS A 98 -11.03 -6.45 -22.88
C LYS A 98 -9.79 -5.64 -23.25
N GLU A 99 -9.64 -5.25 -24.51
CA GLU A 99 -8.45 -4.51 -24.97
C GLU A 99 -8.36 -3.11 -24.34
N ASP A 100 -9.46 -2.35 -24.35
CA ASP A 100 -9.55 -1.03 -23.70
C ASP A 100 -9.23 -1.11 -22.19
N VAL A 101 -9.72 -2.15 -21.54
CA VAL A 101 -9.51 -2.37 -20.11
C VAL A 101 -8.07 -2.75 -19.83
N ILE A 102 -7.46 -3.61 -20.64
CA ILE A 102 -6.05 -3.97 -20.54
C ILE A 102 -5.17 -2.74 -20.72
N GLU A 103 -5.48 -1.88 -21.69
CA GLU A 103 -4.72 -0.66 -21.91
C GLU A 103 -4.83 0.32 -20.72
N LYS A 104 -6.05 0.56 -20.21
CA LYS A 104 -6.25 1.38 -19.01
C LYS A 104 -5.54 0.81 -17.80
N LEU A 105 -5.57 -0.51 -17.64
CA LEU A 105 -4.94 -1.20 -16.54
C LEU A 105 -3.42 -1.13 -16.63
N ARG A 106 -2.84 -1.25 -17.83
CA ARG A 106 -1.43 -1.03 -18.13
C ARG A 106 -0.99 0.40 -17.78
N LYS A 107 -1.79 1.42 -18.10
CA LYS A 107 -1.50 2.82 -17.70
C LYS A 107 -1.50 3.01 -16.18
N LYS A 108 -2.41 2.33 -15.47
CA LYS A 108 -2.46 2.35 -14.00
C LYS A 108 -1.28 1.60 -13.39
N GLU A 109 -0.92 0.46 -13.96
CA GLU A 109 0.22 -0.36 -13.59
C GLU A 109 1.54 0.39 -13.79
N LEU A 110 1.72 1.12 -14.90
CA LEU A 110 2.88 1.98 -15.13
C LEU A 110 3.03 3.05 -14.03
N ARG A 111 1.94 3.76 -13.70
CA ARG A 111 1.97 4.75 -12.61
C ARG A 111 2.31 4.13 -11.26
N PHE A 112 1.84 2.91 -11.03
CA PHE A 112 2.15 2.16 -9.81
C PHE A 112 3.62 1.73 -9.76
N TYR A 113 4.18 1.21 -10.85
CA TYR A 113 5.61 0.91 -10.97
C TYR A 113 6.49 2.16 -10.78
N LEU A 114 6.06 3.31 -11.31
CA LEU A 114 6.75 4.58 -11.06
C LEU A 114 6.76 4.92 -9.57
N GLY A 115 5.62 4.73 -8.89
CA GLY A 115 5.51 4.91 -7.44
C GLY A 115 6.41 3.94 -6.66
N MET A 116 6.45 2.67 -7.05
CA MET A 116 7.35 1.67 -6.45
C MET A 116 8.83 2.03 -6.68
N ALA A 117 9.20 2.49 -7.88
CA ALA A 117 10.56 2.95 -8.13
C ALA A 117 10.95 4.10 -7.18
N CYS A 118 10.04 5.05 -6.92
CA CYS A 118 10.26 6.11 -5.95
C CYS A 118 10.34 5.61 -4.49
N SER A 119 9.53 4.63 -4.06
CA SER A 119 9.69 4.05 -2.73
C SER A 119 10.99 3.25 -2.61
N GLY A 120 11.38 2.53 -3.66
CA GLY A 120 12.63 1.79 -3.72
C GLY A 120 13.86 2.68 -3.54
N THR A 121 13.87 3.89 -4.11
CA THR A 121 14.98 4.84 -3.88
C THR A 121 15.03 5.33 -2.43
N ILE A 122 13.88 5.55 -1.78
CA ILE A 122 13.81 5.93 -0.37
C ILE A 122 14.35 4.80 0.52
N ILE A 123 13.94 3.55 0.24
CA ILE A 123 14.42 2.36 0.95
C ILE A 123 15.93 2.22 0.78
N PHE A 124 16.44 2.38 -0.44
CA PHE A 124 17.88 2.31 -0.73
C PHE A 124 18.67 3.39 0.02
N MET A 125 18.17 4.64 0.04
CA MET A 125 18.78 5.71 0.83
C MET A 125 18.77 5.40 2.34
N GLY A 126 17.67 4.83 2.85
CA GLY A 126 17.58 4.37 4.23
C GLY A 126 18.63 3.31 4.57
N VAL A 127 18.84 2.34 3.67
CA VAL A 127 19.86 1.29 3.83
C VAL A 127 21.26 1.91 3.83
N LEU A 128 21.54 2.85 2.92
CA LEU A 128 22.82 3.56 2.89
C LEU A 128 23.09 4.30 4.21
N ILE A 129 22.10 5.03 4.75
CA ILE A 129 22.22 5.71 6.05
C ILE A 129 22.51 4.73 7.18
N TYR A 130 21.96 3.51 7.12
CA TYR A 130 22.23 2.49 8.13
C TYR A 130 23.69 1.97 8.08
N PHE A 131 24.27 1.85 6.89
CA PHE A 131 25.64 1.34 6.71
C PHE A 131 26.74 2.41 6.75
N LEU A 132 26.41 3.66 6.42
CA LEU A 132 27.36 4.78 6.51
C LEU A 132 27.61 5.14 7.98
N PRO A 133 28.87 5.10 8.45
CA PRO A 133 29.24 5.63 9.76
C PRO A 133 29.28 7.15 9.65
N ILE A 134 28.16 7.81 9.92
CA ILE A 134 28.10 9.25 10.20
C ILE A 134 28.10 9.44 11.71
#